data_AF-A0A9E4AQA2-F1
#
_entry.id   AF-A0A9E4AQA2-F1
#
_cell.length_a   1.000
_cell.length_b   1.000
_cell.length_c   1.000
_cell.angle_alpha   90.00
_cell.angle_beta   90.00
_cell.angle_gamma   90.00
#
_symmetry.space_group_name_H-M   'P 1'
#
loop_
_entity.id
_entity.type
_entity.pdbx_description
1 polymer ?
#
loop_
_entity_poly.entity_id
_entity_poly.type
_entity_poly.pdbx_seq_one_letter_code
_entity_poly.pdbx_strand_id
1 'polypeptide(L)'
;MSDAPVIDAQVHAYERDRPERPWIGFLHGPDEASGDQMVAAMDQVGVDGALLVSPYSMYRYDASYALEVYEKHSSRFGLIKPFDPQADDVIEQVIDWA
;
A
#
# COMPACT_ATOMS: atom_id res chain seq x y z
N MET A 1 -2.65 1.20 -31.77
CA MET A 1 -3.28 0.52 -30.62
C MET A 1 -2.58 1.07 -29.40
N SER A 2 -3.29 1.62 -28.43
CA SER A 2 -2.66 1.80 -27.12
C SER A 2 -2.48 0.40 -26.54
N ASP A 3 -1.28 0.06 -26.11
CA ASP A 3 -1.10 -1.17 -25.32
C ASP A 3 -1.95 -1.06 -24.04
N ALA A 4 -2.51 -2.19 -23.61
CA ALA A 4 -3.23 -2.24 -22.33
C ALA A 4 -2.24 -1.95 -21.20
N PRO A 5 -2.65 -1.22 -20.14
CA PRO A 5 -1.76 -0.87 -19.05
C PRO A 5 -1.22 -2.13 -18.35
N VAL A 6 0.07 -2.14 -18.04
CA VAL A 6 0.71 -3.18 -17.24
C VAL A 6 0.47 -2.86 -15.77
N ILE A 7 -0.30 -3.72 -15.11
CA ILE A 7 -0.63 -3.58 -13.69
C ILE A 7 0.09 -4.64 -12.87
N ASP A 8 0.87 -4.23 -11.88
CA ASP A 8 1.35 -5.14 -10.84
C ASP A 8 0.20 -5.42 -9.85
N ALA A 9 -0.23 -6.66 -9.80
CA ALA A 9 -1.37 -7.06 -8.99
C ALA A 9 -1.10 -7.01 -7.48
N GLN A 10 0.15 -6.84 -7.03
CA GLN A 10 0.42 -6.75 -5.59
C GLN A 10 1.79 -6.11 -5.28
N VAL A 11 1.75 -4.94 -4.65
CA VAL A 11 2.93 -4.31 -4.04
C VAL A 11 2.67 -3.93 -2.59
N HIS A 12 3.76 -3.79 -1.82
CA HIS A 12 3.72 -3.18 -0.49
C HIS A 12 4.60 -1.94 -0.49
N ALA A 13 4.05 -0.81 -0.06
CA ALA A 13 4.82 0.38 0.26
C ALA A 13 4.86 0.58 1.78
N TYR A 14 6.03 0.92 2.31
CA TYR A 14 6.25 1.16 3.74
C TYR A 14 7.40 2.14 3.98
N GLU A 15 7.25 2.96 5.02
CA GLU A 15 8.34 3.78 5.53
C GLU A 15 9.27 2.95 6.42
N ARG A 16 10.49 3.46 6.58
CA ARG A 16 11.44 2.97 7.58
C ARG A 16 10.83 2.92 8.96
N ASP A 17 11.19 1.89 9.71
CA ASP A 17 10.84 1.77 11.12
C ASP A 17 11.36 2.98 11.90
N ARG A 18 10.46 3.71 12.57
CA ARG A 18 10.78 4.92 13.34
C ARG A 18 9.79 5.16 14.47
N PRO A 19 10.16 5.91 15.53
CA PRO A 19 9.30 6.14 16.69
C PRO A 19 7.91 6.69 16.37
N GLU A 20 7.77 7.50 15.33
CA GLU A 20 6.50 8.12 14.92
C GLU A 20 5.57 7.15 14.19
N ARG A 21 6.12 6.11 13.55
CA ARG A 21 5.38 5.05 12.84
C ARG A 21 6.14 3.72 12.99
N PRO A 22 6.12 3.12 14.19
CA PRO A 22 6.91 1.93 14.47
C PRO A 22 6.31 0.72 13.75
N TRP A 23 7.16 -0.19 13.31
CA TRP A 23 6.71 -1.46 12.78
C TRP A 23 6.22 -2.36 13.92
N ILE A 24 5.08 -3.02 13.71
CA ILE A 24 4.52 -3.94 14.70
C ILE A 24 5.25 -5.30 14.68
N GLY A 25 5.83 -5.66 13.55
CA GLY A 25 6.49 -6.93 13.32
C GLY A 25 7.60 -6.80 12.29
N PHE A 26 7.87 -7.89 11.59
CA PHE A 26 8.95 -7.97 10.62
C PHE A 26 8.42 -8.31 9.23
N LEU A 27 8.99 -7.68 8.22
CA LEU A 27 8.81 -8.01 6.82
C LEU A 27 10.19 -8.21 6.19
N HIS A 28 10.42 -9.35 5.54
CA HIS A 28 11.67 -9.57 4.83
C HIS A 28 11.71 -8.66 3.58
N GLY A 29 12.74 -7.83 3.47
CA GLY A 29 12.84 -6.83 2.41
C GLY A 29 13.85 -5.74 2.74
N PRO A 30 13.89 -4.67 1.93
CA PRO A 30 14.65 -3.46 2.26
C PRO A 30 14.14 -2.82 3.56
N ASP A 31 14.97 -1.96 4.17
CA ASP A 31 14.61 -1.21 5.38
C ASP A 31 13.45 -0.21 5.14
N GLU A 32 13.15 0.11 3.89
CA GLU A 32 12.03 0.93 3.44
C GLU A 32 11.70 0.63 1.98
N ALA A 33 10.45 0.80 1.60
CA ALA A 33 9.99 0.81 0.23
C ALA A 33 8.90 1.88 0.12
N SER A 34 9.31 3.15 0.18
CA SER A 34 8.37 4.27 0.21
C SER A 34 7.54 4.34 -1.07
N GLY A 35 6.41 5.06 -1.05
CA GLY A 35 5.62 5.29 -2.26
C GLY A 35 6.43 5.85 -3.43
N ASP A 36 7.33 6.80 -3.17
CA ASP A 36 8.22 7.39 -4.18
C ASP A 36 9.21 6.35 -4.74
N GLN A 37 9.79 5.51 -3.87
CA GLN A 37 10.70 4.44 -4.27
C GLN A 37 9.97 3.37 -5.09
N MET A 38 8.73 3.04 -4.73
CA MET A 38 7.89 2.07 -5.45
C MET A 38 7.55 2.59 -6.85
N VAL A 39 7.12 3.85 -6.99
CA VAL A 39 6.85 4.45 -8.30
C VAL A 39 8.11 4.45 -9.17
N ALA A 40 9.26 4.85 -8.60
CA ALA A 40 10.53 4.82 -9.34
C ALA A 40 10.92 3.39 -9.78
N ALA A 41 10.67 2.38 -8.96
CA ALA A 41 10.91 0.98 -9.32
C ALA A 41 9.95 0.48 -10.42
N MET A 42 8.66 0.84 -10.35
CA MET A 42 7.66 0.55 -11.38
C MET A 42 8.04 1.16 -12.72
N ASP A 43 8.48 2.42 -12.73
CA ASP A 43 8.93 3.13 -13.95
C ASP A 43 10.12 2.42 -14.62
N GLN A 44 11.05 1.88 -13.84
CA GLN A 44 12.23 1.18 -14.36
C GLN A 44 11.90 -0.11 -15.11
N VAL A 45 10.77 -0.74 -14.79
CA VAL A 45 10.35 -2.03 -15.38
C VAL A 45 9.13 -1.91 -16.30
N GLY A 46 8.60 -0.70 -16.50
CA GLY A 46 7.46 -0.44 -17.38
C GLY A 46 6.12 -0.87 -16.79
N VAL A 47 5.92 -0.75 -15.48
CA VAL A 47 4.63 -0.96 -14.81
C VAL A 47 3.89 0.37 -14.70
N ASP A 48 2.71 0.43 -15.32
CA ASP A 48 1.89 1.64 -15.39
C ASP A 48 1.17 1.93 -14.06
N GLY A 49 0.75 0.88 -13.35
CA GLY A 49 0.07 1.00 -12.05
C GLY A 49 0.15 -0.27 -11.21
N ALA A 50 -0.25 -0.21 -9.95
CA ALA A 50 -0.20 -1.35 -9.05
C ALA A 50 -1.34 -1.36 -8.01
N LEU A 51 -1.62 -2.54 -7.46
CA LEU A 51 -2.46 -2.68 -6.27
C LEU A 51 -1.58 -2.62 -5.01
N LEU A 52 -1.64 -1.50 -4.30
CA LEU A 52 -0.90 -1.27 -3.07
C LEU A 52 -1.67 -1.88 -1.89
N VAL A 53 -1.11 -2.96 -1.35
CA VAL A 53 -1.65 -3.64 -0.17
C VAL A 53 -0.97 -3.08 1.09
N SER A 54 -1.73 -2.58 2.05
CA SER A 54 -1.16 -2.19 3.34
C SER A 54 -0.53 -3.40 4.04
N PRO A 55 0.77 -3.38 4.39
CA PRO A 55 1.45 -4.53 4.95
C PRO A 55 1.01 -4.80 6.40
N TYR A 56 0.20 -5.85 6.58
CA TYR A 56 -0.34 -6.25 7.90
C TYR A 56 0.74 -6.44 8.97
N SER A 57 1.87 -7.05 8.61
CA SER A 57 2.98 -7.30 9.54
C SER A 57 3.62 -6.03 10.09
N MET A 58 3.41 -4.88 9.43
CA MET A 58 4.01 -3.60 9.82
C MET A 58 2.97 -2.71 10.49
N TYR A 59 1.76 -2.61 9.90
CA TYR A 59 0.75 -1.61 10.29
C TYR A 59 -0.60 -2.22 10.73
N ARG A 60 -0.75 -3.55 10.70
CA ARG A 60 -2.01 -4.27 10.95
C ARG A 60 -3.17 -3.68 10.12
N TYR A 61 -4.13 -3.04 10.77
CA TYR A 61 -5.35 -2.48 10.16
C TYR A 61 -5.25 -0.96 9.91
N ASP A 62 -4.14 -0.34 10.31
CA ASP A 62 -3.84 1.05 10.00
C ASP A 62 -3.47 1.18 8.51
N ALA A 63 -4.25 1.98 7.79
CA ALA A 63 -4.06 2.27 6.37
C ALA A 63 -3.51 3.69 6.12
N SER A 64 -3.18 4.44 7.17
CA SER A 64 -2.75 5.84 7.07
C SER A 64 -1.60 6.03 6.09
N TYR A 65 -0.59 5.15 6.11
CA TYR A 65 0.51 5.26 5.15
C TYR A 65 0.09 4.96 3.71
N ALA A 66 -0.75 3.95 3.50
CA ALA A 66 -1.25 3.63 2.15
C ALA A 66 -2.07 4.80 1.57
N LEU A 67 -2.85 5.47 2.41
CA LEU A 67 -3.60 6.67 2.03
C LEU A 67 -2.66 7.84 1.71
N GLU A 68 -1.63 8.10 2.52
CA GLU A 68 -0.61 9.13 2.25
C GLU A 68 0.13 8.89 0.92
N VAL A 69 0.43 7.62 0.59
CA VAL A 69 1.03 7.27 -0.71
C VAL A 69 0.05 7.53 -1.85
N TYR A 70 -1.22 7.17 -1.69
CA TYR A 70 -2.25 7.41 -2.70
C TYR A 70 -2.51 8.90 -2.94
N GLU A 71 -2.54 9.73 -1.89
CA GLU A 71 -2.69 11.17 -2.05
C GLU A 71 -1.60 11.79 -2.95
N LYS A 72 -0.39 11.24 -2.89
CA LYS A 72 0.74 11.69 -3.72
C LYS A 72 0.77 11.06 -5.12
N HIS A 73 0.31 9.81 -5.25
CA HIS A 73 0.48 8.98 -6.45
C HIS A 73 -0.83 8.31 -6.90
N SER A 74 -1.95 9.03 -6.81
CA SER A 74 -3.31 8.48 -7.04
C SER A 74 -3.52 7.90 -8.44
N SER A 75 -2.76 8.36 -9.43
CA SER A 75 -2.79 7.79 -10.79
C SER A 75 -2.05 6.46 -10.93
N ARG A 76 -1.25 6.06 -9.94
CA ARG A 76 -0.39 4.88 -9.99
C ARG A 76 -0.91 3.71 -9.16
N PHE A 77 -1.77 3.94 -8.17
CA PHE A 77 -2.15 2.90 -7.21
C PHE A 77 -3.65 2.73 -7.04
N GLY A 78 -4.11 1.48 -6.99
CA GLY A 78 -5.34 1.11 -6.28
C GLY A 78 -4.99 0.63 -4.88
N LEU A 79 -5.84 0.87 -3.88
CA LEU A 79 -5.54 0.53 -2.49
C LEU A 79 -6.28 -0.71 -1.99
N ILE A 80 -5.57 -1.54 -1.24
CA ILE A 80 -6.12 -2.69 -0.49
C ILE A 80 -5.65 -2.57 0.96
N LYS A 81 -6.56 -2.72 1.93
CA LYS A 81 -6.20 -2.82 3.34
C LYS A 81 -6.77 -4.09 3.98
N PRO A 82 -6.08 -4.65 4.99
CA PRO A 82 -6.69 -5.59 5.92
C PRO A 82 -7.75 -4.91 6.78
N PHE A 83 -8.81 -5.63 7.12
CA PHE A 83 -9.81 -5.24 8.11
C PHE A 83 -9.81 -6.24 9.26
N ASP A 84 -10.16 -5.80 10.47
CA ASP A 84 -10.37 -6.70 11.60
C ASP A 84 -11.75 -7.36 11.47
N PRO A 85 -11.83 -8.69 11.22
CA PRO A 85 -13.12 -9.36 11.10
C PRO A 85 -13.88 -9.44 12.43
N GLN A 86 -13.27 -9.08 13.55
CA GLN A 86 -13.89 -9.05 14.88
C GLN A 86 -14.30 -7.64 15.31
N ALA A 87 -14.02 -6.60 14.50
CA ALA A 87 -14.48 -5.25 14.82
C ALA A 87 -16.01 -5.16 14.67
N ASP A 88 -16.66 -4.55 15.65
CA ASP A 88 -18.13 -4.38 15.67
C ASP A 88 -18.64 -3.59 14.45
N ASP A 89 -17.80 -2.73 13.87
CA ASP A 89 -18.08 -1.83 12.74
C ASP A 89 -17.40 -2.27 11.43
N VAL A 90 -16.96 -3.52 11.31
CA VAL A 90 -16.21 -3.99 10.12
C VAL A 90 -16.97 -3.81 8.81
N ILE A 91 -18.31 -3.93 8.85
CA ILE A 91 -19.14 -3.78 7.65
C ILE A 91 -19.14 -2.32 7.19
N GLU A 92 -19.30 -1.38 8.11
CA GLU A 92 -19.21 0.06 7.87
C GLU A 92 -17.83 0.43 7.32
N GLN A 93 -16.75 -0.11 7.93
CA GLN A 93 -15.39 0.13 7.44
C GLN A 93 -15.17 -0.35 5.99
N VAL A 94 -15.76 -1.49 5.60
CA VAL A 94 -15.67 -2.00 4.22
C VAL A 94 -16.49 -1.14 3.26
N ILE A 95 -17.68 -0.67 3.67
CA ILE A 95 -18.51 0.24 2.87
C ILE A 95 -17.80 1.57 2.65
N ASP A 96 -17.19 2.15 3.68
CA ASP A 96 -16.47 3.42 3.59
C ASP A 96 -15.20 3.32 2.72
N TRP A 97 -14.67 2.11 2.53
CA TRP A 97 -13.50 1.86 1.68
C TRP A 97 -13.84 1.62 0.20
N ALA A 98 -15.09 1.26 -0.10
CA ALA A 98 -15.55 0.89 -1.45
C ALA A 98 -15.85 2.12 -2.33
#